data_AF-A0A6J7RYA5-F1
#
_entry.id   AF-A0A6J7RYA5-F1
#
_cell.length_a   1.000
_cell.length_b   1.000
_cell.length_c   1.000
_cell.angle_alpha   90.00
_cell.angle_beta   90.00
_cell.angle_gamma   90.00
#
_symmetry.space_group_name_H-M   'P 1'
#
loop_
_entity.id
_entity.type
_entity.pdbx_description
1 polymer ?
#
loop_
_entity_poly.entity_id
_entity_poly.type
_entity_poly.pdbx_seq_one_letter_code
_entity_poly.pdbx_strand_id
1 'polypeptide(L)'
;MAQANARAGSVICELATTILPEDQWIYDFSFPKDGGKPNPHIWTNPQLAGDMAALIRDSLVAADPAHATEYESNYEAFALKIDALDQAIAEATSTIAEDQRQLLTYHDAYAYFARTYGWKVIGAIQPSSFEEPTPREIADLMDQVTSTGVKAIFGSEVFPSSVLAQIGKETGVRYVDVLRDDDLLGAPGDADHSWLGLMRFDYVTMIEALGGDASSLKAIDTSDVGTDTAEYPQ
;
A
#
# COMPACT_ATOMS: atom_id res chain seq x y z
N MET A 1 -11.50 -8.54 -16.81
CA MET A 1 -11.95 -9.59 -15.87
C MET A 1 -13.32 -9.26 -15.27
N ALA A 2 -13.54 -8.06 -14.73
CA ALA A 2 -14.85 -7.66 -14.16
C ALA A 2 -16.05 -7.90 -15.11
N GLN A 3 -15.98 -7.44 -16.37
CA GLN A 3 -17.05 -7.67 -17.36
C GLN A 3 -17.35 -9.15 -17.62
N ALA A 4 -16.33 -10.01 -17.58
CA ALA A 4 -16.51 -11.44 -17.83
C ALA A 4 -17.23 -12.16 -16.67
N ASN A 5 -17.15 -11.61 -15.47
CA ASN A 5 -17.78 -12.15 -14.25
C ASN A 5 -19.05 -11.39 -13.83
N ALA A 6 -19.36 -10.28 -14.49
CA ALA A 6 -20.51 -9.44 -14.17
C ALA A 6 -21.82 -10.17 -14.50
N ARG A 7 -22.76 -10.16 -13.55
CA ARG A 7 -24.13 -10.64 -13.80
C ARG A 7 -24.88 -9.61 -14.64
N ALA A 8 -25.93 -10.05 -15.33
CA ALA A 8 -26.79 -9.14 -16.07
C ALA A 8 -27.37 -8.07 -15.12
N GLY A 9 -27.21 -6.79 -15.47
CA GLY A 9 -27.64 -5.66 -14.64
C GLY A 9 -26.63 -5.20 -13.60
N SER A 10 -25.47 -5.85 -13.48
CA SER A 10 -24.37 -5.34 -12.64
C SER A 10 -23.81 -4.02 -13.20
N VAL A 11 -23.56 -3.07 -12.31
CA VAL A 11 -22.81 -1.85 -12.60
C VAL A 11 -21.35 -2.11 -12.24
N ILE A 12 -20.44 -1.83 -13.17
CA ILE A 12 -18.99 -1.90 -12.91
C ILE A 12 -18.53 -0.50 -12.54
N CYS A 13 -18.10 -0.34 -11.29
CA CYS A 13 -17.44 0.87 -10.82
C CYS A 13 -15.94 0.73 -11.06
N GLU A 14 -15.43 1.42 -12.08
CA GLU A 14 -13.99 1.48 -12.35
C GLU A 14 -13.36 2.55 -11.45
N LEU A 15 -12.50 2.15 -10.51
CA LEU A 15 -11.98 3.06 -9.50
C LEU A 15 -10.81 3.91 -10.03
N ALA A 16 -9.65 3.28 -10.24
CA ALA A 16 -8.39 3.97 -10.49
C ALA A 16 -8.42 4.92 -11.69
N THR A 17 -8.82 4.44 -12.87
CA THR A 17 -8.89 5.23 -14.11
C THR A 17 -9.88 6.40 -14.01
N THR A 18 -10.90 6.27 -13.16
CA THR A 18 -11.93 7.31 -12.98
C THR A 18 -11.43 8.44 -12.09
N ILE A 19 -10.71 8.11 -11.00
CA ILE A 19 -10.26 9.12 -10.04
C ILE A 19 -8.90 9.73 -10.40
N LEU A 20 -8.07 9.03 -11.18
CA LEU A 20 -6.70 9.45 -11.46
C LEU A 20 -6.48 9.65 -12.97
N PRO A 21 -6.31 10.91 -13.43
CA PRO A 21 -6.09 11.19 -14.84
C PRO A 21 -4.71 10.67 -15.32
N GLU A 22 -4.60 10.38 -16.61
CA GLU A 22 -3.41 9.73 -17.20
C GLU A 22 -2.09 10.50 -16.98
N ASP A 23 -2.14 11.82 -16.88
CA ASP A 23 -0.96 12.65 -16.63
C ASP A 23 -0.43 12.52 -15.18
N GLN A 24 -1.22 11.94 -14.29
CA GLN A 24 -0.86 11.63 -12.91
C GLN A 24 -0.51 10.15 -12.71
N TRP A 25 -0.55 9.33 -13.75
CA TRP A 25 -0.14 7.93 -13.66
C TRP A 25 1.37 7.82 -13.43
N ILE A 26 1.76 6.91 -12.54
CA ILE A 26 3.17 6.58 -12.31
C ILE A 26 3.56 5.40 -13.19
N TYR A 27 4.62 5.60 -13.98
CA TYR A 27 5.37 4.53 -14.62
C TYR A 27 6.77 4.53 -14.01
N ASP A 28 7.25 3.37 -13.60
CA ASP A 28 8.50 3.18 -12.86
C ASP A 28 9.25 1.94 -13.39
N PHE A 29 10.22 1.44 -12.62
CA PHE A 29 11.02 0.29 -13.03
C PHE A 29 10.23 -1.02 -13.03
N SER A 30 9.18 -1.14 -12.22
CA SER A 30 8.29 -2.31 -12.15
C SER A 30 7.17 -2.22 -13.19
N PHE A 31 6.73 -1.00 -13.50
CA PHE A 31 5.64 -0.68 -14.42
C PHE A 31 6.13 0.27 -15.52
N PRO A 32 6.94 -0.22 -16.47
CA PRO A 32 7.54 0.65 -17.48
C PRO A 32 6.51 1.08 -18.52
N LYS A 33 6.72 2.28 -19.08
CA LYS A 33 5.75 2.93 -19.99
C LYS A 33 5.49 2.14 -21.28
N ASP A 34 6.48 1.41 -21.78
CA ASP A 34 6.36 0.53 -22.95
C ASP A 34 5.53 -0.74 -22.66
N GLY A 35 5.40 -1.14 -21.38
CA GLY A 35 4.47 -2.16 -20.92
C GLY A 35 3.00 -1.73 -20.97
N GLY A 36 2.73 -0.44 -21.15
CA GLY A 36 1.39 0.11 -21.43
C GLY A 36 0.44 0.17 -20.23
N LYS A 37 0.86 -0.24 -19.03
CA LYS A 37 0.07 -0.16 -17.79
C LYS A 37 0.86 0.57 -16.70
N PRO A 38 0.26 1.55 -16.02
CA PRO A 38 0.92 2.25 -14.92
C PRO A 38 0.95 1.38 -13.66
N ASN A 39 1.71 1.83 -12.65
CA ASN A 39 1.69 1.26 -11.31
C ASN A 39 0.24 1.33 -10.76
N PRO A 40 -0.38 0.20 -10.36
CA PRO A 40 -1.78 0.15 -9.95
C PRO A 40 -2.01 0.47 -8.47
N HIS A 41 -0.96 0.59 -7.66
CA HIS A 41 -1.02 0.60 -6.19
C HIS A 41 -1.43 1.96 -5.59
N ILE A 42 -2.56 2.50 -6.05
CA ILE A 42 -3.04 3.81 -5.62
C ILE A 42 -3.63 3.80 -4.21
N TRP A 43 -4.09 2.65 -3.70
CA TRP A 43 -4.71 2.54 -2.37
C TRP A 43 -3.74 2.75 -1.22
N THR A 44 -2.42 2.68 -1.47
CA THR A 44 -1.43 3.00 -0.44
C THR A 44 -1.42 4.49 -0.15
N ASN A 45 -1.88 5.35 -1.06
CA ASN A 45 -2.06 6.76 -0.78
C ASN A 45 -3.45 7.03 -0.13
N PRO A 46 -3.51 7.55 1.11
CA PRO A 46 -4.79 7.79 1.79
C PRO A 46 -5.74 8.72 1.03
N GLN A 47 -5.23 9.79 0.42
CA GLN A 47 -6.08 10.73 -0.31
C GLN A 47 -6.70 10.07 -1.56
N LEU A 48 -5.91 9.27 -2.30
CA LEU A 48 -6.45 8.49 -3.41
C LEU A 48 -7.43 7.41 -2.94
N ALA A 49 -7.21 6.80 -1.78
CA ALA A 49 -8.18 5.89 -1.18
C ALA A 49 -9.49 6.60 -0.79
N GLY A 50 -9.41 7.83 -0.29
CA GLY A 50 -10.57 8.71 -0.06
C GLY A 50 -11.34 8.98 -1.34
N ASP A 51 -10.65 9.33 -2.43
CA ASP A 51 -11.28 9.56 -3.74
C ASP A 51 -11.98 8.30 -4.28
N MET A 52 -11.35 7.11 -4.10
CA MET A 52 -11.99 5.84 -4.43
C MET A 52 -13.26 5.61 -3.60
N ALA A 53 -13.22 5.86 -2.30
CA ALA A 53 -14.39 5.73 -1.43
C ALA A 53 -15.51 6.71 -1.79
N ALA A 54 -15.18 7.92 -2.23
CA ALA A 54 -16.15 8.91 -2.69
C ALA A 54 -16.88 8.42 -3.96
N LEU A 55 -16.13 7.87 -4.91
CA LEU A 55 -16.68 7.29 -6.13
C LEU A 55 -17.56 6.05 -5.83
N ILE A 56 -17.15 5.22 -4.87
CA ILE A 56 -17.95 4.08 -4.40
C ILE A 56 -19.26 4.56 -3.80
N ARG A 57 -19.22 5.56 -2.90
CA ARG A 57 -20.43 6.20 -2.34
C ARG A 57 -21.36 6.66 -3.44
N ASP A 58 -20.86 7.45 -4.40
CA ASP A 58 -21.69 8.00 -5.47
C ASP A 58 -22.32 6.91 -6.35
N SER A 59 -21.57 5.85 -6.61
CA SER A 59 -22.04 4.68 -7.36
C SER A 59 -23.14 3.93 -6.59
N LEU A 60 -22.99 3.76 -5.28
CA LEU A 60 -23.98 3.13 -4.41
C LEU A 60 -25.24 3.98 -4.27
N VAL A 61 -25.11 5.29 -4.09
CA VAL A 61 -26.24 6.24 -4.06
C VAL A 61 -27.05 6.18 -5.35
N ALA A 62 -26.37 6.12 -6.51
CA ALA A 62 -27.05 6.02 -7.79
C ALA A 62 -27.74 4.67 -8.01
N ALA A 63 -27.15 3.58 -7.52
CA ALA A 63 -27.69 2.23 -7.67
C ALA A 63 -28.81 1.90 -6.66
N ASP A 64 -28.72 2.45 -5.45
CA ASP A 64 -29.65 2.23 -4.35
C ASP A 64 -29.98 3.55 -3.60
N PRO A 65 -30.80 4.42 -4.20
CA PRO A 65 -31.12 5.73 -3.62
C PRO A 65 -31.85 5.66 -2.28
N ALA A 66 -32.46 4.52 -1.93
CA ALA A 66 -33.18 4.35 -0.67
C ALA A 66 -32.24 4.36 0.55
N HIS A 67 -30.96 4.00 0.36
CA HIS A 67 -29.93 3.95 1.40
C HIS A 67 -28.90 5.08 1.26
N ALA A 68 -29.19 6.11 0.43
CA ALA A 68 -28.24 7.18 0.12
C ALA A 68 -27.67 7.87 1.38
N THR A 69 -28.53 8.21 2.35
CA THR A 69 -28.11 8.84 3.62
C THR A 69 -27.15 7.97 4.43
N GLU A 70 -27.29 6.65 4.37
CA GLU A 70 -26.38 5.72 5.05
C GLU A 70 -25.01 5.72 4.37
N TYR A 71 -24.96 5.64 3.04
CA TYR A 71 -23.70 5.70 2.29
C TYR A 71 -22.98 7.03 2.48
N GLU A 72 -23.70 8.14 2.47
CA GLU A 72 -23.16 9.48 2.73
C GLU A 72 -22.57 9.57 4.14
N SER A 73 -23.32 9.17 5.16
CA SER A 73 -22.85 9.19 6.55
C SER A 73 -21.63 8.28 6.77
N ASN A 74 -21.61 7.10 6.14
CA ASN A 74 -20.47 6.18 6.24
C ASN A 74 -19.23 6.75 5.56
N TYR A 75 -19.39 7.38 4.39
CA TYR A 75 -18.29 8.05 3.71
C TYR A 75 -17.77 9.24 4.52
N GLU A 76 -18.63 10.08 5.09
CA GLU A 76 -18.20 11.21 5.93
C GLU A 76 -17.37 10.74 7.13
N ALA A 77 -17.79 9.67 7.79
CA ALA A 77 -17.02 9.06 8.88
C ALA A 77 -15.66 8.52 8.40
N PHE A 78 -15.63 7.86 7.24
CA PHE A 78 -14.39 7.34 6.64
C PHE A 78 -13.44 8.46 6.19
N ALA A 79 -13.96 9.52 5.58
CA ALA A 79 -13.16 10.65 5.11
C ALA A 79 -12.42 11.36 6.25
N LEU A 80 -13.05 11.47 7.44
CA LEU A 80 -12.39 12.00 8.63
C LEU A 80 -11.19 11.13 9.06
N LYS A 81 -11.30 9.80 8.91
CA LYS A 81 -10.19 8.88 9.20
C LYS A 81 -9.08 8.96 8.15
N ILE A 82 -9.43 9.18 6.88
CA ILE A 82 -8.47 9.44 5.79
C ILE A 82 -7.66 10.70 6.08
N ASP A 83 -8.33 11.81 6.43
CA ASP A 83 -7.66 13.07 6.75
C ASP A 83 -6.75 12.95 7.98
N ALA A 84 -7.18 12.21 9.00
CA ALA A 84 -6.37 11.93 10.18
C ALA A 84 -5.13 11.09 9.83
N LEU A 85 -5.29 10.04 9.02
CA LEU A 85 -4.18 9.18 8.57
C LEU A 85 -3.18 9.97 7.71
N ASP A 86 -3.67 10.78 6.76
CA ASP A 86 -2.83 11.64 5.92
C ASP A 86 -1.95 12.57 6.76
N GLN A 87 -2.55 13.27 7.73
CA GLN A 87 -1.82 14.15 8.66
C GLN A 87 -0.80 13.38 9.49
N ALA A 88 -1.18 12.21 10.02
CA ALA A 88 -0.29 11.39 10.83
C ALA A 88 0.91 10.86 10.04
N ILE A 89 0.72 10.45 8.77
CA ILE A 89 1.81 10.02 7.89
C ILE A 89 2.76 11.20 7.61
N ALA A 90 2.22 12.38 7.32
CA ALA A 90 3.04 13.57 7.07
C ALA A 90 3.88 13.94 8.32
N GLU A 91 3.26 13.93 9.50
CA GLU A 91 3.94 14.16 10.77
C GLU A 91 5.04 13.13 11.03
N ALA A 92 4.73 11.83 10.95
CA ALA A 92 5.68 10.77 11.19
C ALA A 92 6.84 10.80 10.18
N THR A 93 6.54 11.04 8.90
CA THR A 93 7.56 11.17 7.84
C THR A 93 8.51 12.34 8.11
N SER A 94 8.01 13.45 8.65
CA SER A 94 8.83 14.62 8.95
C SER A 94 9.92 14.35 10.00
N THR A 95 9.75 13.29 10.80
CA THR A 95 10.74 12.87 11.82
C THR A 95 11.94 12.13 11.24
N ILE A 96 11.88 11.75 9.97
CA ILE A 96 12.96 11.09 9.23
C ILE A 96 13.65 12.13 8.34
N ALA A 97 14.98 12.16 8.35
CA ALA A 97 15.75 13.01 7.45
C ALA A 97 15.46 12.66 5.97
N GLU A 98 15.35 13.66 5.10
CA GLU A 98 14.93 13.48 3.71
C GLU A 98 15.78 12.47 2.93
N ASP A 99 17.09 12.47 3.16
CA ASP A 99 18.04 11.54 2.52
C ASP A 99 17.85 10.07 2.96
N GLN A 100 17.13 9.85 4.07
CA GLN A 100 16.86 8.54 4.66
C GLN A 100 15.46 8.01 4.31
N ARG A 101 14.61 8.80 3.64
CA ARG A 101 13.25 8.40 3.22
C ARG A 101 13.29 7.53 1.96
N GLN A 102 13.99 6.41 2.05
CA GLN A 102 14.21 5.48 0.94
C GLN A 102 13.55 4.14 1.24
N LEU A 103 12.82 3.62 0.26
CA LEU A 103 12.15 2.32 0.33
C LEU A 103 12.80 1.35 -0.66
N LEU A 104 13.31 0.25 -0.12
CA LEU A 104 13.61 -0.96 -0.88
C LEU A 104 12.64 -2.03 -0.38
N THR A 105 11.65 -2.36 -1.21
CA THR A 105 10.53 -3.23 -0.83
C THR A 105 10.58 -4.56 -1.56
N TYR A 106 9.79 -5.53 -1.11
CA TYR A 106 9.59 -6.75 -1.86
C TYR A 106 8.81 -6.44 -3.14
N HIS A 107 7.64 -5.81 -3.01
CA HIS A 107 6.79 -5.42 -4.13
C HIS A 107 6.69 -3.89 -4.24
N ASP A 108 6.54 -3.38 -5.47
CA ASP A 108 6.52 -1.94 -5.77
C ASP A 108 5.13 -1.31 -5.56
N ALA A 109 4.64 -1.37 -4.31
CA ALA A 109 3.29 -0.97 -3.95
C ALA A 109 3.16 0.49 -3.46
N TYR A 110 4.27 1.17 -3.18
CA TYR A 110 4.25 2.43 -2.43
C TYR A 110 4.61 3.66 -3.29
N ALA A 111 4.57 3.58 -4.62
CA ALA A 111 4.96 4.67 -5.51
C ALA A 111 4.12 5.95 -5.32
N TYR A 112 2.79 5.83 -5.15
CA TYR A 112 1.89 6.98 -4.94
C TYR A 112 2.00 7.58 -3.54
N PHE A 113 2.19 6.73 -2.53
CA PHE A 113 2.58 7.15 -1.19
C PHE A 113 3.89 7.96 -1.26
N ALA A 114 4.91 7.40 -1.91
CA ALA A 114 6.24 7.98 -1.96
C ALA A 114 6.24 9.36 -2.65
N ARG A 115 5.50 9.50 -3.76
CA ARG A 115 5.31 10.79 -4.44
C ARG A 115 4.70 11.85 -3.53
N THR A 116 3.79 11.46 -2.65
CA THR A 116 2.99 12.40 -1.84
C THR A 116 3.73 12.84 -0.59
N TYR A 117 4.39 11.90 0.10
CA TYR A 117 5.07 12.16 1.37
C TYR A 117 6.58 12.40 1.21
N GLY A 118 7.09 12.49 -0.01
CA GLY A 118 8.50 12.81 -0.28
C GLY A 118 9.46 11.66 0.05
N TRP A 119 9.05 10.43 -0.27
CA TRP A 119 9.92 9.26 -0.23
C TRP A 119 10.43 8.89 -1.61
N LYS A 120 11.46 8.06 -1.65
CA LYS A 120 11.97 7.47 -2.89
C LYS A 120 11.88 5.95 -2.81
N VAL A 121 11.10 5.35 -3.69
CA VAL A 121 11.22 3.90 -3.96
C VAL A 121 12.48 3.70 -4.80
N ILE A 122 13.48 3.06 -4.22
CA ILE A 122 14.79 2.86 -4.88
C ILE A 122 14.90 1.50 -5.58
N GLY A 123 13.97 0.59 -5.29
CA GLY A 123 13.87 -0.73 -5.91
C GLY A 123 12.74 -1.54 -5.31
N ALA A 124 12.32 -2.55 -6.04
CA ALA A 124 11.50 -3.64 -5.55
C ALA A 124 12.17 -4.98 -5.94
N ILE A 125 12.06 -5.96 -5.06
CA ILE A 125 12.79 -7.23 -5.17
C ILE A 125 12.02 -8.25 -6.00
N GLN A 126 10.69 -8.14 -6.06
CA GLN A 126 9.84 -9.22 -6.54
C GLN A 126 10.32 -9.68 -7.92
N PRO A 127 10.79 -10.93 -8.02
CA PRO A 127 11.22 -11.47 -9.29
C PRO A 127 10.02 -11.47 -10.23
N SER A 128 10.31 -11.48 -11.53
CA SER A 128 9.28 -11.63 -12.58
C SER A 128 8.40 -12.90 -12.45
N SER A 129 8.67 -13.78 -11.48
CA SER A 129 7.88 -14.93 -11.06
C SER A 129 7.81 -15.02 -9.53
N PHE A 130 6.77 -15.68 -9.00
CA PHE A 130 6.67 -16.06 -7.58
C PHE A 130 7.68 -17.16 -7.15
N GLU A 131 8.73 -17.38 -7.95
CA GLU A 131 9.78 -18.36 -7.67
C GLU A 131 10.90 -17.71 -6.84
N GLU A 132 11.76 -18.55 -6.26
CA GLU A 132 12.96 -18.08 -5.57
C GLU A 132 13.90 -17.30 -6.51
N PRO A 133 14.47 -16.16 -6.08
CA PRO A 133 15.39 -15.38 -6.90
C PRO A 133 16.65 -16.17 -7.26
N THR A 134 17.13 -15.96 -8.48
CA THR A 134 18.37 -16.56 -8.99
C THR A 134 19.60 -15.98 -8.27
N PRO A 135 20.74 -16.70 -8.21
CA PRO A 135 21.97 -16.18 -7.61
C PRO A 135 22.45 -14.84 -8.17
N ARG A 136 22.10 -14.53 -9.43
CA ARG A 136 22.43 -13.26 -10.06
C ARG A 136 21.56 -12.12 -9.52
N GLU A 137 20.26 -12.33 -9.41
CA GLU A 137 19.34 -11.35 -8.81
C GLU A 137 19.71 -11.06 -7.36
N ILE A 138 20.17 -12.08 -6.62
CA ILE A 138 20.70 -11.90 -5.25
C ILE A 138 21.92 -10.99 -5.24
N ALA A 139 22.90 -11.22 -6.13
CA ALA A 139 24.10 -10.40 -6.20
C ALA A 139 23.78 -8.95 -6.61
N ASP A 140 22.92 -8.77 -7.61
CA ASP A 140 22.48 -7.44 -8.08
C ASP A 140 21.77 -6.68 -6.95
N LEU A 141 20.96 -7.38 -6.14
CA LEU A 141 20.29 -6.80 -4.97
C LEU A 141 21.28 -6.41 -3.86
N MET A 142 22.29 -7.24 -3.57
CA MET A 142 23.34 -6.90 -2.60
C MET A 142 24.12 -5.64 -3.02
N ASP A 143 24.44 -5.51 -4.31
CA ASP A 143 25.10 -4.34 -4.87
C ASP A 143 24.21 -3.09 -4.79
N GLN A 144 22.91 -3.22 -5.07
CA GLN A 144 21.94 -2.13 -4.91
C GLN A 144 21.82 -1.68 -3.45
N VAL A 145 21.67 -2.61 -2.51
CA VAL A 145 21.59 -2.31 -1.07
C VAL A 145 22.84 -1.57 -0.60
N THR A 146 24.02 -2.07 -0.98
CA THR A 146 25.31 -1.48 -0.58
C THR A 146 25.52 -0.10 -1.20
N SER A 147 25.17 0.09 -2.48
CA SER A 147 25.37 1.35 -3.20
C SER A 147 24.39 2.45 -2.81
N THR A 148 23.17 2.08 -2.40
CA THR A 148 22.12 3.02 -2.01
C THR A 148 22.26 3.47 -0.55
N GLY A 149 22.87 2.64 0.30
CA GLY A 149 23.07 2.96 1.71
C GLY A 149 21.76 2.99 2.52
N VAL A 150 20.75 2.25 2.08
CA VAL A 150 19.47 2.16 2.79
C VAL A 150 19.64 1.57 4.19
N LYS A 151 18.84 2.08 5.12
CA LYS A 151 18.81 1.59 6.51
C LYS A 151 18.00 0.31 6.68
N ALA A 152 17.01 0.09 5.83
CA ALA A 152 16.13 -1.07 5.92
C ALA A 152 15.73 -1.61 4.54
N ILE A 153 15.49 -2.93 4.49
CA ILE A 153 14.85 -3.66 3.39
C ILE A 153 13.52 -4.19 3.93
N PHE A 154 12.44 -3.98 3.18
CA PHE A 154 11.11 -4.37 3.58
C PHE A 154 10.60 -5.54 2.74
N GLY A 155 10.61 -6.74 3.33
CA GLY A 155 10.00 -7.95 2.79
C GLY A 155 8.47 -7.96 2.91
N SER A 156 7.84 -8.92 2.25
CA SER A 156 6.41 -9.21 2.36
C SER A 156 6.17 -10.37 3.34
N GLU A 157 5.12 -10.29 4.16
CA GLU A 157 4.76 -11.36 5.10
C GLU A 157 4.37 -12.68 4.41
N VAL A 158 3.82 -12.61 3.20
CA VAL A 158 3.47 -13.80 2.40
C VAL A 158 4.67 -14.39 1.64
N PHE A 159 5.79 -13.66 1.55
CA PHE A 159 7.05 -14.12 0.96
C PHE A 159 8.25 -13.87 1.90
N PRO A 160 8.27 -14.51 3.09
CA PRO A 160 9.39 -14.36 4.02
C PRO A 160 10.63 -15.00 3.40
N SER A 161 11.47 -14.17 2.80
CA SER A 161 12.61 -14.64 2.02
C SER A 161 13.83 -14.84 2.93
N SER A 162 14.27 -16.09 3.09
CA SER A 162 15.55 -16.39 3.74
C SER A 162 16.73 -15.71 3.04
N VAL A 163 16.58 -15.43 1.73
CA VAL A 163 17.54 -14.67 0.93
C VAL A 163 17.63 -13.23 1.42
N LEU A 164 16.51 -12.53 1.60
CA LEU A 164 16.52 -11.15 2.13
C LEU A 164 17.06 -11.06 3.54
N ALA A 165 16.74 -12.03 4.39
CA ALA A 165 17.35 -12.12 5.72
C ALA A 165 18.87 -12.30 5.64
N GLN A 166 19.36 -13.09 4.68
CA GLN A 166 20.80 -13.28 4.46
C GLN A 166 21.46 -12.01 3.94
N ILE A 167 20.86 -11.32 2.96
CA ILE A 167 21.34 -10.04 2.45
C ILE A 167 21.43 -9.01 3.56
N GLY A 168 20.41 -8.90 4.42
CA GLY A 168 20.45 -8.02 5.59
C GLY A 168 21.61 -8.33 6.54
N LYS A 169 21.88 -9.62 6.80
CA LYS A 169 23.03 -10.05 7.62
C LYS A 169 24.38 -9.72 6.99
N GLU A 170 24.52 -9.89 5.68
CA GLU A 170 25.78 -9.67 4.96
C GLU A 170 26.08 -8.19 4.72
N THR A 171 25.05 -7.37 4.51
CA THR A 171 25.17 -5.93 4.25
C THR A 171 25.08 -5.08 5.52
N GLY A 172 24.58 -5.66 6.63
CA GLY A 172 24.30 -4.96 7.88
C GLY A 172 23.01 -4.12 7.85
N VAL A 173 22.23 -4.21 6.78
CA VAL A 173 20.95 -3.50 6.63
C VAL A 173 19.85 -4.22 7.40
N ARG A 174 18.97 -3.46 8.05
CA ARG A 174 17.84 -4.03 8.80
C ARG A 174 16.86 -4.68 7.83
N TYR A 175 16.60 -5.98 8.01
CA TYR A 175 15.52 -6.65 7.29
C TYR A 175 14.24 -6.61 8.11
N VAL A 176 13.14 -6.21 7.47
CA VAL A 176 11.79 -6.15 8.03
C VAL A 176 10.88 -6.98 7.15
N ASP A 177 10.37 -8.11 7.64
CA ASP A 177 9.69 -9.15 6.85
C ASP A 177 8.18 -9.18 7.02
N VAL A 178 7.60 -8.09 7.50
CA VAL A 178 6.21 -8.07 7.94
C VAL A 178 5.31 -7.15 7.13
N LEU A 179 5.84 -6.36 6.17
CA LEU A 179 4.98 -5.48 5.37
C LEU A 179 3.97 -6.29 4.56
N ARG A 180 2.82 -5.66 4.33
CA ARG A 180 1.71 -6.22 3.56
C ARG A 180 1.24 -5.17 2.56
N ASP A 181 0.68 -5.60 1.46
CA ASP A 181 0.13 -4.72 0.42
C ASP A 181 -1.22 -5.21 -0.08
N ASP A 182 -1.38 -6.53 -0.18
CA ASP A 182 -2.60 -7.20 -0.66
C ASP A 182 -3.28 -8.10 0.40
N ASP A 183 -2.82 -8.12 1.66
CA ASP A 183 -3.40 -8.92 2.74
C ASP A 183 -3.69 -8.09 3.99
N LEU A 184 -4.90 -8.23 4.54
CA LEU A 184 -5.32 -7.52 5.75
C LEU A 184 -4.77 -8.21 7.01
N LEU A 185 -4.70 -7.48 8.11
CA LEU A 185 -4.21 -8.03 9.38
C LEU A 185 -5.27 -8.93 10.03
N GLY A 186 -4.84 -10.08 10.55
CA GLY A 186 -5.73 -10.96 11.31
C GLY A 186 -6.87 -11.55 10.47
N ALA A 187 -7.94 -11.98 11.13
CA ALA A 187 -9.12 -12.54 10.50
C ALA A 187 -10.27 -11.52 10.41
N PRO A 188 -11.25 -11.73 9.49
CA PRO A 188 -12.47 -10.92 9.45
C PRO A 188 -13.11 -10.72 10.83
N GLY A 189 -13.29 -9.45 11.21
CA GLY A 189 -13.81 -9.04 12.52
C GLY A 189 -12.76 -8.73 13.59
N ASP A 190 -11.48 -9.02 13.37
CA ASP A 190 -10.39 -8.59 14.26
C ASP A 190 -10.19 -7.06 14.17
N ALA A 191 -9.75 -6.44 15.27
CA ALA A 191 -9.73 -4.98 15.42
C ALA A 191 -8.94 -4.21 14.34
N ASP A 192 -7.97 -4.84 13.69
CA ASP A 192 -7.14 -4.23 12.63
C ASP A 192 -7.36 -4.88 11.25
N HIS A 193 -8.37 -5.72 11.09
CA HIS A 193 -8.72 -6.35 9.82
C HIS A 193 -9.44 -5.37 8.89
N SER A 194 -8.75 -4.30 8.52
CA SER A 194 -9.25 -3.23 7.65
C SER A 194 -8.11 -2.57 6.89
N TRP A 195 -8.45 -1.86 5.82
CA TRP A 195 -7.47 -1.05 5.08
C TRP A 195 -6.77 -0.02 5.99
N LEU A 196 -7.50 0.62 6.92
CA LEU A 196 -6.90 1.53 7.90
C LEU A 196 -5.92 0.82 8.83
N GLY A 197 -6.27 -0.39 9.30
CA GLY A 197 -5.40 -1.23 10.12
C GLY A 197 -4.10 -1.58 9.41
N LEU A 198 -4.22 -2.02 8.15
CA LEU A 198 -3.09 -2.33 7.27
C LEU A 198 -2.18 -1.11 7.07
N MET A 199 -2.73 0.02 6.62
CA MET A 199 -1.95 1.25 6.39
C MET A 199 -1.26 1.75 7.67
N ARG A 200 -1.97 1.74 8.81
CA ARG A 200 -1.36 2.11 10.10
C ARG A 200 -0.17 1.20 10.41
N PHE A 201 -0.34 -0.10 10.27
CA PHE A 201 0.70 -1.08 10.57
C PHE A 201 1.93 -0.91 9.68
N ASP A 202 1.75 -0.79 8.36
CA ASP A 202 2.87 -0.66 7.43
C ASP A 202 3.62 0.65 7.66
N TYR A 203 2.91 1.77 7.82
CA TYR A 203 3.57 3.06 8.03
C TYR A 203 4.25 3.16 9.39
N VAL A 204 3.68 2.60 10.46
CA VAL A 204 4.41 2.47 11.74
C VAL A 204 5.69 1.67 11.54
N THR A 205 5.59 0.54 10.85
CA THR A 205 6.72 -0.35 10.58
C THR A 205 7.82 0.34 9.79
N MET A 206 7.48 1.04 8.71
CA MET A 206 8.43 1.80 7.89
C MET A 206 9.11 2.91 8.68
N ILE A 207 8.34 3.70 9.42
CA ILE A 207 8.85 4.85 10.16
C ILE A 207 9.83 4.40 11.24
N GLU A 208 9.44 3.41 12.05
CA GLU A 208 10.29 2.90 13.14
C GLU A 208 11.51 2.12 12.62
N ALA A 209 11.40 1.46 11.46
CA ALA A 209 12.53 0.78 10.83
C ALA A 209 13.67 1.74 10.49
N LEU A 210 13.32 2.98 10.13
CA LEU A 210 14.27 4.04 9.76
C LEU A 210 14.65 4.96 10.94
N GLY A 211 14.08 4.71 12.12
CA GLY A 211 14.36 5.44 13.36
C GLY A 211 13.54 6.71 13.56
N GLY A 212 12.43 6.88 12.83
CA GLY A 212 11.47 7.96 13.05
C GLY A 212 10.51 7.70 14.21
N ASP A 213 9.72 8.71 14.56
CA ASP A 213 8.66 8.63 15.56
C ASP A 213 7.31 8.37 14.88
N ALA A 214 6.71 7.22 15.20
CA ALA A 214 5.42 6.79 14.66
C ALA A 214 4.24 7.03 15.63
N SER A 215 4.41 7.87 16.66
CA SER A 215 3.38 8.10 17.68
C SER A 215 2.06 8.63 17.11
N SER A 216 2.13 9.53 16.12
CA SER A 216 0.94 10.04 15.41
C SER A 216 0.18 8.92 14.69
N LEU A 217 0.89 8.02 14.02
CA LEU A 217 0.31 6.87 13.32
C LEU A 217 -0.32 5.87 14.29
N LYS A 218 0.34 5.57 15.41
CA LYS A 218 -0.19 4.64 16.42
C LYS A 218 -1.48 5.13 17.07
N ALA A 219 -1.74 6.43 17.04
CA ALA A 219 -2.97 7.02 17.55
C ALA A 219 -4.14 6.96 16.54
N ILE A 220 -3.93 6.50 15.31
CA ILE A 220 -4.99 6.38 14.30
C ILE A 220 -6.02 5.36 14.73
N ASP A 221 -7.28 5.81 14.69
CA ASP A 221 -8.46 5.01 14.91
C ASP A 221 -8.72 4.09 13.71
N THR A 222 -8.59 2.79 13.96
CA THR A 222 -8.81 1.71 12.97
C THR A 222 -10.17 1.04 13.14
N SER A 223 -11.07 1.63 13.93
CA SER A 223 -12.43 1.13 14.15
C SER A 223 -13.28 1.07 12.88
N ASP A 224 -14.51 0.57 13.00
CA ASP A 224 -15.45 0.26 11.91
C ASP A 224 -15.02 -0.94 11.05
N VAL A 225 -14.33 -1.90 11.68
CA VAL A 225 -14.06 -3.20 11.05
C VAL A 225 -15.38 -3.94 10.84
N GLY A 226 -15.69 -4.22 9.57
CA GLY A 226 -16.81 -5.07 9.19
C GLY A 226 -16.52 -6.54 9.44
N THR A 227 -17.56 -7.31 9.77
CA THR A 227 -17.47 -8.77 9.66
C THR A 227 -17.59 -9.16 8.20
N ASP A 228 -16.51 -9.64 7.62
CA ASP A 228 -16.55 -10.19 6.26
C ASP A 228 -16.95 -11.66 6.29
N THR A 229 -17.99 -12.00 5.53
CA THR A 229 -18.45 -13.39 5.33
C THR A 229 -18.43 -13.77 3.85
N ALA A 230 -17.88 -12.89 3.00
CA ALA A 230 -17.75 -13.14 1.57
C ALA A 230 -16.68 -14.21 1.31
N GLU A 231 -17.00 -15.15 0.44
CA GLU A 231 -16.00 -16.05 -0.14
C GLU A 231 -15.34 -15.34 -1.32
N TYR A 232 -14.10 -14.87 -1.13
CA TYR A 232 -13.29 -14.36 -2.23
C TYR A 232 -12.67 -15.54 -2.98
N PRO A 233 -12.97 -15.72 -4.27
CA PRO A 233 -12.27 -16.69 -5.08
C PRO A 233 -10.80 -16.25 -5.21
N GLN A 234 -9.88 -17.10 -4.74
CA GLN A 234 -8.44 -16.97 -5.02
C GLN A 234 -8.13 -17.38 -6.46
#